data_AF-A0A5J4PH64-F1
#
_entry.id   AF-A0A5J4PH64-F1
#
_cell.length_a   1.000
_cell.length_b   1.000
_cell.length_c   1.000
_cell.angle_alpha   90.00
_cell.angle_beta   90.00
_cell.angle_gamma   90.00
#
_symmetry.space_group_name_H-M   'P 1'
#
loop_
_entity.id
_entity.type
_entity.pdbx_description
1 polymer ?
#
loop_
_entity_poly.entity_id
_entity_poly.type
_entity_poly.pdbx_seq_one_letter_code
_entity_poly.pdbx_strand_id
1 'polypeptide(L)' 'MKIQKTNAARLLDKAQIPYELVSYTVDENDLSAIHVAEMLGENVEQVFKTLVLHGDKTSHFVCIIPGDKEVNLK' A
#
# COMPACT_ATOMS: atom_id res chain seq x y z
N MET A 1 19.47 -13.20 -3.26
CA MET A 1 19.39 -12.19 -2.19
C MET A 1 18.32 -12.61 -1.20
N LYS A 2 18.51 -12.40 0.11
CA LYS A 2 17.47 -12.64 1.12
C LYS A 2 16.59 -11.40 1.20
N ILE A 3 15.32 -11.50 0.79
CA ILE A 3 14.37 -10.39 0.90
C ILE A 3 14.22 -10.05 2.39
N GLN A 4 14.52 -8.81 2.77
CA GLN A 4 14.35 -8.36 4.15
C GLN A 4 12.85 -8.26 4.44
N LYS A 5 12.34 -9.13 5.32
CA LYS A 5 10.93 -9.11 5.71
C LYS A 5 10.59 -7.79 6.42
N THR A 6 9.46 -7.21 6.04
CA THR A 6 8.86 -6.06 6.73
C THR A 6 8.20 -6.51 8.05
N ASN A 7 7.82 -5.55 8.90
CA ASN A 7 7.03 -5.87 10.10
C ASN A 7 5.68 -6.49 9.74
N ALA A 8 5.04 -6.05 8.65
CA ALA A 8 3.79 -6.63 8.16
C ALA A 8 3.97 -8.12 7.76
N ALA A 9 5.00 -8.43 6.97
CA ALA A 9 5.30 -9.81 6.56
C ALA A 9 5.55 -10.74 7.77
N ARG A 10 6.26 -10.26 8.80
CA ARG A 10 6.48 -11.02 10.05
C ARG A 10 5.17 -11.32 10.80
N LEU A 11 4.21 -10.40 10.79
CA LEU A 11 2.90 -10.63 11.41
C LEU A 11 2.10 -11.69 10.65
N LEU A 12 2.12 -11.64 9.32
CA LEU A 12 1.46 -12.65 8.46
C LEU A 12 2.08 -14.04 8.64
N ASP A 13 3.41 -14.14 8.71
CA ASP A 13 4.11 -15.40 9.02
C ASP A 13 3.61 -16.00 10.35
N LYS A 14 3.54 -15.17 11.41
CA LYS A 14 3.11 -15.60 12.75
C LYS A 14 1.64 -16.06 12.75
N ALA A 15 0.80 -15.42 11.93
CA ALA A 15 -0.60 -15.77 11.77
C ALA A 15 -0.81 -16.93 10.78
N GLN A 16 0.24 -17.45 10.15
CA GLN A 16 0.17 -18.48 9.10
C GLN A 16 -0.74 -18.08 7.93
N ILE A 17 -0.81 -16.79 7.61
CA ILE A 17 -1.57 -16.27 6.47
C ILE A 17 -0.67 -16.30 5.23
N PRO A 18 -1.08 -16.95 4.12
CA PRO A 18 -0.32 -16.95 2.88
C PRO A 18 -0.19 -15.53 2.31
N TYR A 19 1.01 -15.19 1.82
CA TYR A 19 1.29 -13.94 1.13
C TYR A 19 2.47 -14.10 0.18
N GLU A 20 2.60 -13.15 -0.74
CA GLU A 20 3.75 -13.02 -1.63
C GLU A 20 4.40 -11.65 -1.44
N LEU A 21 5.72 -11.58 -1.58
CA LEU A 21 6.46 -10.31 -1.64
C LEU A 21 6.92 -10.07 -3.06
N VAL A 22 6.27 -9.10 -3.71
CA VAL A 22 6.60 -8.71 -5.08
C VAL A 22 7.55 -7.52 -5.03
N SER A 23 8.73 -7.67 -5.62
CA SER A 23 9.73 -6.59 -5.69
C SER A 23 9.61 -5.88 -7.02
N TYR A 24 9.72 -4.56 -7.01
CA TYR A 24 9.73 -3.74 -8.21
C TYR A 24 10.79 -2.64 -8.09
N THR A 25 11.28 -2.15 -9.23
CA THR A 25 12.22 -1.04 -9.26
C THR A 25 11.42 0.26 -9.14
N VAL A 26 11.83 1.13 -8.22
CA VAL A 26 11.20 2.44 -8.08
C VAL A 26 11.57 3.30 -9.28
N ASP A 27 10.56 3.78 -10.01
CA ASP A 27 10.73 4.89 -10.95
C ASP A 27 10.44 6.20 -10.22
N GLU A 28 11.47 7.02 -10.02
CA GLU A 28 11.33 8.31 -9.33
C GLU A 28 10.52 9.32 -10.16
N ASN A 29 10.37 9.10 -11.47
CA ASN A 29 9.57 9.96 -12.34
C ASN A 29 8.08 9.62 -12.29
N ASP A 30 7.73 8.40 -11.87
CA ASP A 30 6.34 7.94 -11.76
C ASP A 30 6.14 7.04 -10.53
N LEU A 31 5.75 7.68 -9.42
CA LEU A 31 5.43 7.03 -8.16
C LEU A 31 3.94 6.69 -8.02
N SER A 32 3.18 6.72 -9.12
CA SER A 32 1.75 6.47 -9.08
C SER A 32 1.42 5.01 -8.80
N ALA A 33 0.29 4.76 -8.12
CA ALA A 33 -0.19 3.41 -7.89
C ALA A 33 -0.58 2.69 -9.19
N ILE A 34 -0.96 3.45 -10.22
CA ILE A 34 -1.28 2.93 -11.56
C ILE A 34 -0.01 2.34 -12.17
N HIS A 35 1.09 3.11 -12.19
CA HIS A 35 2.37 2.64 -12.70
C HIS A 35 2.87 1.38 -11.98
N VAL A 36 2.74 1.32 -10.66
CA VAL A 36 3.09 0.12 -9.88
C VAL A 36 2.19 -1.06 -10.26
N ALA A 37 0.87 -0.87 -10.36
CA ALA A 37 -0.05 -1.93 -10.77
C ALA A 37 0.29 -2.48 -12.17
N GLU A 38 0.57 -1.59 -13.13
CA GLU A 38 0.99 -1.96 -14.49
C GLU A 38 2.31 -2.74 -14.50
N MET A 39 3.30 -2.30 -13.73
CA MET A 39 4.60 -2.98 -13.62
C MET A 39 4.47 -4.39 -13.05
N LEU A 40 3.52 -4.58 -12.14
CA LEU A 40 3.28 -5.88 -11.49
C LEU A 40 2.27 -6.75 -12.25
N GLY A 41 1.57 -6.21 -13.25
CA GLY A 41 0.49 -6.91 -13.95
C GLY A 41 -0.74 -7.16 -13.06
N GLU A 42 -0.91 -6.35 -12.02
CA GLU A 42 -1.96 -6.49 -11.01
C GLU A 42 -3.13 -5.53 -11.28
N ASN A 43 -4.31 -5.86 -10.75
CA ASN A 43 -5.43 -4.92 -10.80
C ASN A 43 -5.16 -3.74 -9.85
N VAL A 44 -5.23 -2.51 -10.37
CA VAL A 44 -5.04 -1.28 -9.57
C VAL A 44 -5.99 -1.18 -8.38
N GLU A 45 -7.17 -1.80 -8.45
CA GLU A 45 -8.13 -1.88 -7.33
C GLU A 45 -7.61 -2.71 -6.15
N GLN A 46 -6.58 -3.53 -6.35
CA GLN A 46 -5.90 -4.33 -5.32
C GLN A 46 -4.64 -3.64 -4.78
N VAL A 47 -4.28 -2.47 -5.32
CA VAL A 47 -3.25 -1.60 -4.78
C VAL A 47 -3.93 -0.57 -3.88
N PHE A 48 -3.47 -0.43 -2.64
CA PHE A 48 -4.11 0.47 -1.67
C PHE A 48 -3.16 1.56 -1.19
N LYS A 49 -3.71 2.77 -1.03
CA LYS A 49 -3.08 3.86 -0.27
C LYS A 49 -3.59 3.83 1.16
N THR A 50 -2.69 4.05 2.11
CA THR A 50 -3.03 4.27 3.51
C THR A 50 -2.78 5.74 3.84
N LEU A 51 -3.85 6.48 4.14
CA LEU A 51 -3.79 7.89 4.53
C LEU A 51 -4.05 8.02 6.02
N VAL A 52 -3.08 8.57 6.74
CA VAL A 52 -3.25 8.93 8.15
C VAL A 52 -3.64 10.39 8.21
N LEU A 53 -4.82 10.65 8.75
CA LEU A 53 -5.41 11.98 8.83
C LEU A 53 -5.54 12.38 10.30
N HIS A 54 -5.42 13.67 10.56
CA HIS A 54 -5.61 14.27 11.86
C HIS A 54 -6.77 15.26 11.79
N GLY A 55 -7.86 14.98 12.50
CA GLY A 55 -9.00 15.88 12.55
C GLY A 55 -8.88 16.91 13.66
N ASP A 56 -9.67 17.98 13.55
CA ASP A 56 -9.69 19.03 14.59
C ASP A 56 -10.40 18.57 15.88
N LYS A 57 -11.39 17.67 15.74
CA LYS A 57 -12.21 17.15 16.85
C LYS A 57 -12.09 15.64 17.02
N THR A 58 -11.86 14.94 15.92
CA THR A 58 -11.46 13.53 15.91
C THR A 58 -9.95 13.51 15.88
N SER A 59 -9.29 12.71 16.72
CA SER A 59 -7.82 12.58 16.68
C SER A 59 -7.36 11.92 15.36
N HIS A 60 -6.41 11.00 15.42
CA HIS A 60 -5.95 10.29 14.22
C HIS A 60 -7.03 9.33 13.71
N PHE A 61 -7.22 9.31 12.39
CA PHE A 61 -7.98 8.29 11.71
C PHE A 61 -7.26 7.85 10.43
N VAL A 62 -7.51 6.62 10.01
CA VAL A 62 -6.81 6.00 8.89
C VAL A 62 -7.82 5.67 7.79
N CYS A 63 -7.57 6.15 6.59
CA CYS A 63 -8.31 5.78 5.39
C CYS A 63 -7.48 4.81 4.55
N ILE A 64 -8.03 3.62 4.30
CA ILE A 64 -7.48 2.67 3.34
C ILE A 64 -8.36 2.75 2.09
N ILE A 65 -7.79 3.21 0.99
CA ILE A 65 -8.50 3.43 -0.27
C ILE A 65 -7.72 2.83 -1.45
N PRO A 66 -8.38 2.52 -2.58
CA PRO A 66 -7.67 2.08 -3.77
C PRO A 66 -6.65 3.13 -4.25
N GLY A 67 -5.58 2.65 -4.87
CA GLY A 67 -4.41 3.44 -5.21
C GLY A 67 -4.68 4.50 -6.27
N ASP A 68 -5.68 4.32 -7.11
CA ASP A 68 -6.11 5.29 -8.13
C ASP A 68 -7.15 6.30 -7.61
N LYS A 69 -7.62 6.16 -6.37
CA LYS A 69 -8.61 7.05 -5.77
C LYS A 69 -7.99 8.12 -4.88
N GLU A 70 -8.86 9.06 -4.49
CA GLU A 70 -8.56 10.15 -3.57
C GLU A 70 -9.63 10.22 -2.46
N VAL A 71 -9.24 10.81 -1.33
CA VAL A 71 -10.19 11.17 -0.26
C VAL A 71 -10.48 12.66 -0.38
N ASN A 72 -11.76 12.99 -0.58
CA ASN A 72 -12.22 14.37 -0.51
C ASN A 72 -12.36 14.78 0.98
N LEU A 73 -11.59 15.79 1.40
CA LEU A 73 -11.56 16.29 2.78
C LEU A 73 -12.42 17.56 2.99
N LYS A 74 -13.30 17.85 2.01
CA LYS A 74 -14.09 19.06 1.73
C LYS A 74 -13.53 19.95 0.64
#